data_AF-A0A820NYD7-F1
#
_entry.id   AF-A0A820NYD7-F1
#
_cell.length_a   1.000
_cell.length_b   1.000
_cell.length_c   1.000
_cell.angle_alpha   90.00
_cell.angle_beta   90.00
_cell.angle_gamma   90.00
#
_symmetry.space_group_name_H-M   'P 1'
#
loop_
_entity.id
_entity.type
_entity.pdbx_description
1 polymer ?
#
loop_
_entity_poly.entity_id
_entity_poly.type
_entity_poly.pdbx_seq_one_letter_code
_entity_poly.pdbx_strand_id
1 'polypeptide(L)'
;NITTLTSLLLNADRPKTLSQAQIQELDHEDLLLKQLRDIRNKLAHHASKDIDDTEFSQLWTDITNILVVFGESDCELDKLKDDSVFEAPIQSINKENVKEATRLNTLGTQAHKDGKFFDAIALFTKATVLLGVLDRDRAVFY
;
A
#
# COMPACT_ATOMS: atom_id res chain seq x y z
N ASN A 1 -5.71 -15.53 -14.00
CA ASN A 1 -5.84 -15.54 -15.48
C ASN A 1 -4.66 -14.80 -16.06
N ILE A 2 -3.83 -15.46 -16.89
CA ILE A 2 -2.69 -14.80 -17.54
C ILE A 2 -3.26 -13.99 -18.70
N THR A 3 -3.16 -12.66 -18.64
CA THR A 3 -3.67 -11.77 -19.70
C THR A 3 -2.94 -12.01 -21.02
N THR A 4 -3.57 -11.65 -22.14
CA THR A 4 -3.01 -11.82 -23.48
C THR A 4 -1.68 -11.07 -23.64
N LEU A 5 -1.52 -9.92 -22.97
CA LEU A 5 -0.25 -9.20 -22.87
C LEU A 5 0.85 -10.03 -22.17
N THR A 6 0.50 -10.68 -21.05
CA THR A 6 1.43 -11.54 -20.29
C THR A 6 1.81 -12.78 -21.12
N SER A 7 0.87 -13.32 -21.89
CA SER A 7 1.13 -14.40 -22.85
C SER A 7 2.00 -13.95 -24.04
N LEU A 8 1.82 -12.72 -24.54
CA LEU A 8 2.65 -12.14 -25.60
C LEU A 8 4.08 -11.82 -25.13
N LEU A 9 4.24 -11.42 -23.87
CA LEU A 9 5.53 -11.12 -23.25
C LEU A 9 6.31 -12.38 -22.86
N LEU A 10 5.63 -13.47 -22.51
CA LEU A 10 6.25 -14.74 -22.08
C LEU A 10 6.53 -15.74 -23.22
N ASN A 11 5.99 -15.54 -24.42
CA ASN A 11 6.23 -16.45 -25.54
C ASN A 11 7.59 -16.21 -26.22
N ALA A 12 8.43 -17.24 -26.20
CA ALA A 12 9.76 -17.27 -26.82
C ALA A 12 9.74 -17.23 -28.37
N ASP A 13 8.59 -17.52 -28.99
CA ASP A 13 8.36 -17.33 -30.43
C ASP A 13 7.36 -16.19 -30.63
N ARG A 14 7.87 -15.03 -31.03
CA ARG A 14 7.07 -13.84 -31.35
C ARG A 14 6.10 -14.20 -32.50
N PRO A 15 4.77 -14.12 -32.31
CA PRO A 15 3.82 -14.31 -33.39
C PRO A 15 4.13 -13.33 -34.52
N LYS A 16 4.36 -13.82 -35.75
CA LYS A 16 4.73 -12.98 -36.89
C LYS A 16 3.61 -12.04 -37.35
N THR A 17 2.37 -12.33 -36.98
CA THR A 17 1.17 -11.51 -37.17
C THR A 17 0.18 -11.80 -36.06
N LEU A 18 -0.36 -10.76 -35.41
CA LEU A 18 -1.45 -10.88 -34.44
C LEU A 18 -2.73 -11.36 -35.15
N SER A 19 -3.53 -12.19 -34.49
CA SER A 19 -4.86 -12.54 -34.98
C SER A 19 -5.82 -11.35 -34.82
N GLN A 20 -6.89 -11.31 -35.61
CA GLN A 20 -7.91 -10.26 -35.50
C GLN A 20 -8.51 -10.18 -34.08
N ALA A 21 -8.65 -11.32 -33.39
CA ALA A 21 -9.13 -11.37 -32.02
C ALA A 21 -8.13 -10.76 -31.03
N GLN A 22 -6.83 -11.02 -31.21
CA GLN A 22 -5.77 -10.42 -30.37
C GLN A 22 -5.66 -8.91 -30.57
N ILE A 23 -5.86 -8.43 -31.81
CA ILE A 23 -5.87 -6.99 -32.11
C ILE A 23 -7.06 -6.32 -31.41
N GLN A 24 -8.25 -6.92 -31.50
CA GLN A 24 -9.45 -6.39 -30.85
C GLN A 24 -9.34 -6.37 -29.31
N GLU A 25 -8.67 -7.38 -28.74
CA GLU A 25 -8.41 -7.45 -27.31
C GLU A 25 -7.43 -6.36 -26.86
N LEU A 26 -6.35 -6.13 -27.62
CA LEU A 26 -5.42 -5.02 -27.37
C LEU A 26 -6.08 -3.65 -27.53
N ASP A 27 -6.89 -3.44 -28.57
CA ASP A 27 -7.65 -2.21 -28.77
C ASP A 27 -8.63 -1.95 -27.61
N HIS A 28 -9.21 -3.03 -27.06
CA HIS A 28 -10.08 -2.95 -25.89
C HIS A 28 -9.29 -2.62 -24.61
N GLU A 29 -8.15 -3.27 -24.37
CA GLU A 29 -7.27 -2.96 -23.24
C GLU A 29 -6.76 -1.51 -23.29
N ASP A 30 -6.36 -1.01 -24.46
CA ASP A 30 -5.93 0.37 -24.66
C ASP A 30 -7.05 1.38 -24.34
N LEU A 31 -8.29 1.04 -24.71
CA LEU A 31 -9.47 1.85 -24.37
C LEU A 31 -9.68 1.90 -22.84
N LEU A 32 -9.54 0.78 -22.14
CA LEU A 32 -9.68 0.70 -20.68
C LEU A 32 -8.58 1.50 -19.96
N LEU A 33 -7.33 1.41 -20.43
CA LEU A 33 -6.22 2.23 -19.90
C LEU A 33 -6.47 3.73 -20.08
N LYS A 34 -7.02 4.12 -21.23
CA LYS A 34 -7.42 5.51 -21.48
C LYS A 34 -8.51 5.96 -20.52
N GLN A 35 -9.54 5.15 -20.30
CA GLN A 35 -10.61 5.44 -19.34
C GLN A 35 -10.07 5.61 -17.92
N LEU A 36 -9.17 4.74 -17.48
CA LEU A 36 -8.53 4.83 -16.17
C LEU A 36 -7.70 6.13 -16.03
N ARG A 37 -7.00 6.52 -17.09
CA ARG A 37 -6.27 7.80 -17.15
C ARG A 37 -7.21 9.00 -17.06
N ASP A 38 -8.37 8.94 -17.73
CA ASP A 38 -9.36 10.01 -17.73
C ASP A 38 -10.02 10.14 -16.34
N ILE A 39 -10.34 9.03 -15.67
CA ILE A 39 -10.81 9.01 -14.27
C ILE A 39 -9.78 9.66 -13.33
N ARG A 40 -8.52 9.25 -13.42
CA ARG A 40 -7.42 9.85 -12.63
C ARG A 40 -7.31 11.36 -12.90
N ASN A 41 -7.41 11.80 -14.15
CA ASN A 41 -7.33 13.22 -14.49
C ASN A 41 -8.52 14.01 -13.92
N LYS A 42 -9.73 13.43 -13.96
CA LYS A 42 -10.92 14.04 -13.35
C LYS A 42 -10.74 14.24 -11.85
N LEU A 43 -10.25 13.22 -11.14
CA LEU A 43 -9.94 13.30 -9.71
C LEU A 43 -8.83 14.32 -9.42
N ALA A 44 -7.75 14.31 -10.18
CA ALA A 44 -6.61 15.23 -9.99
C ALA A 44 -6.97 16.70 -10.26
N HIS A 45 -7.93 16.96 -11.14
CA HIS A 45 -8.41 18.29 -11.49
C HIS A 45 -9.81 18.58 -10.94
N HIS A 46 -10.26 17.79 -9.95
CA HIS A 46 -11.58 17.96 -9.39
C HIS A 46 -11.68 19.35 -8.72
N ALA A 47 -12.80 20.04 -8.97
CA ALA A 47 -12.95 21.44 -8.55
C ALA A 47 -13.04 21.59 -7.02
N SER A 48 -13.55 20.58 -6.33
CA SER A 48 -13.53 20.45 -4.87
C SER A 48 -12.54 19.37 -4.44
N LYS A 49 -12.02 19.51 -3.21
CA LYS A 49 -11.18 18.47 -2.58
C LYS A 49 -11.97 17.26 -2.08
N ASP A 50 -13.29 17.34 -2.16
CA ASP A 50 -14.23 16.31 -1.74
C ASP A 50 -15.09 15.90 -2.93
N ILE A 51 -15.38 14.60 -3.03
CA ILE A 51 -16.37 14.01 -3.93
C ILE A 51 -17.51 13.48 -3.07
N ASP A 52 -18.73 13.47 -3.61
CA ASP A 52 -19.88 12.90 -2.89
C ASP A 52 -19.94 11.36 -3.01
N ASP A 53 -20.75 10.73 -2.17
CA ASP A 53 -20.88 9.26 -2.12
C ASP A 53 -21.37 8.65 -3.44
N THR A 54 -22.13 9.42 -4.23
CA THR A 54 -22.66 8.96 -5.53
C THR A 54 -21.55 8.96 -6.57
N GLU A 55 -20.79 10.05 -6.64
CA GLU A 55 -19.61 10.19 -7.49
C GLU A 55 -18.54 9.16 -7.11
N PHE A 56 -18.26 9.00 -5.81
CA PHE A 56 -17.35 7.97 -5.31
C PHE A 56 -17.79 6.56 -5.76
N SER A 57 -19.06 6.21 -5.53
CA SER A 57 -19.57 4.88 -5.90
C SER A 57 -19.46 4.60 -7.39
N GLN A 58 -19.71 5.62 -8.23
CA GLN A 58 -19.60 5.49 -9.67
C GLN A 58 -18.13 5.31 -10.10
N LEU A 59 -17.23 6.18 -9.62
CA LEU A 59 -15.81 6.11 -9.96
C LEU A 59 -15.18 4.82 -9.48
N TRP A 60 -15.54 4.37 -8.28
CA TRP A 60 -15.10 3.10 -7.73
C TRP A 60 -15.53 1.93 -8.62
N THR A 61 -16.81 1.88 -8.99
CA THR A 61 -17.36 0.83 -9.88
C THR A 61 -16.66 0.82 -11.24
N ASP A 62 -16.42 2.00 -11.83
CA ASP A 62 -15.73 2.11 -13.11
C ASP A 62 -14.29 1.59 -13.01
N ILE A 63 -13.57 1.93 -11.94
CA ILE A 63 -12.20 1.46 -11.70
C ILE A 63 -12.19 -0.06 -11.46
N THR A 64 -13.06 -0.59 -10.61
CA THR A 64 -13.07 -2.03 -10.30
C THR A 64 -13.36 -2.86 -11.55
N ASN A 65 -14.34 -2.44 -12.37
CA ASN A 65 -14.65 -3.13 -13.63
C ASN A 65 -13.44 -3.18 -14.58
N ILE A 66 -12.67 -2.10 -14.66
CA ILE A 66 -11.44 -2.05 -15.47
C ILE A 66 -10.38 -3.01 -14.91
N LEU A 67 -10.16 -3.00 -13.59
CA LEU A 67 -9.13 -3.81 -12.94
C LEU A 67 -9.42 -5.32 -13.04
N VAL A 68 -10.70 -5.71 -12.97
CA VAL A 68 -11.14 -7.11 -13.16
C VAL A 68 -10.79 -7.62 -14.55
N VAL A 69 -10.93 -6.78 -15.59
CA VAL A 69 -10.51 -7.14 -16.95
C VAL A 69 -8.99 -7.37 -17.03
N PHE A 70 -8.20 -6.61 -16.27
CA PHE A 70 -6.76 -6.81 -16.15
C PHE A 70 -6.35 -8.01 -15.27
N GLY A 71 -7.32 -8.72 -14.70
CA GLY A 71 -7.10 -9.97 -13.97
C GLY A 71 -7.04 -9.83 -12.45
N GLU A 72 -7.42 -8.67 -11.91
CA GLU A 72 -7.60 -8.50 -10.46
C GLU A 72 -8.82 -9.28 -9.96
N SER A 73 -8.83 -9.59 -8.66
CA SER A 73 -9.94 -10.30 -8.02
C SER A 73 -10.96 -9.33 -7.42
N ASP A 74 -12.24 -9.52 -7.75
CA ASP A 74 -13.36 -8.79 -7.12
C ASP A 74 -13.26 -8.81 -5.59
N CYS A 75 -12.88 -9.94 -5.00
CA CYS A 75 -12.77 -10.09 -3.55
C CYS A 75 -11.65 -9.24 -2.94
N GLU A 76 -10.52 -9.06 -3.64
CA GLU A 76 -9.44 -8.18 -3.19
C GLU A 76 -9.81 -6.71 -3.37
N LEU A 77 -10.56 -6.39 -4.42
CA LEU A 77 -11.07 -5.04 -4.66
C LEU A 77 -12.15 -4.65 -3.63
N ASP A 78 -13.05 -5.55 -3.25
CA ASP A 78 -14.05 -5.28 -2.20
C ASP A 78 -13.39 -4.97 -0.84
N LYS A 79 -12.30 -5.67 -0.49
CA LYS A 79 -11.51 -5.38 0.73
C LYS A 79 -10.89 -3.99 0.72
N LEU A 80 -10.51 -3.49 -0.46
CA LEU A 80 -9.95 -2.15 -0.63
C LEU A 80 -11.00 -1.04 -0.48
N LYS A 81 -12.28 -1.36 -0.74
CA LYS A 81 -13.40 -0.40 -0.63
C LYS A 81 -13.75 -0.09 0.83
N ASP A 82 -13.69 -1.10 1.70
CA ASP A 82 -14.13 -1.02 3.10
C ASP A 82 -13.10 -0.39 4.08
N ASP A 83 -12.20 0.47 3.59
CA ASP A 83 -11.26 1.31 4.36
C ASP A 83 -10.27 0.62 5.32
N SER A 84 -10.36 -0.69 5.54
CA SER A 84 -9.43 -1.41 6.44
C SER A 84 -7.98 -1.45 5.96
N VAL A 85 -7.73 -1.11 4.69
CA VAL A 85 -6.39 -1.06 4.08
C VAL A 85 -5.72 0.31 4.26
N PHE A 86 -6.50 1.37 4.43
CA PHE A 86 -6.00 2.76 4.56
C PHE A 86 -6.19 3.36 5.96
N GLU A 87 -6.93 2.71 6.86
CA GLU A 87 -6.82 3.01 8.28
C GLU A 87 -5.37 2.72 8.73
N ALA A 88 -4.59 3.79 8.92
CA ALA A 88 -3.35 3.71 9.69
C ALA A 88 -3.71 2.98 10.99
N PRO A 89 -3.07 1.86 11.34
CA PRO A 89 -3.46 1.11 12.51
C PRO A 89 -3.47 2.10 13.67
N ILE A 90 -4.64 2.30 14.28
CA ILE A 90 -4.76 3.05 15.51
C ILE A 90 -3.93 2.24 16.51
N GLN A 91 -2.63 2.53 16.58
CA GLN A 91 -1.78 1.99 17.63
C GLN A 91 -2.37 2.58 18.91
N SER A 92 -3.18 1.78 19.60
CA SER A 92 -3.64 2.12 20.92
C SER A 92 -2.40 2.38 21.76
N ILE A 93 -2.15 3.65 22.07
CA ILE A 93 -0.92 4.06 22.75
C ILE A 93 -0.96 3.39 24.13
N ASN A 94 -0.05 2.45 24.34
CA ASN A 94 0.10 1.83 25.63
C ASN A 94 1.04 2.71 26.46
N LYS A 95 0.44 3.58 27.29
CA LYS A 95 1.18 4.53 28.13
C LYS A 95 2.23 3.86 29.04
N GLU A 96 2.01 2.61 29.43
CA GLU A 96 2.97 1.87 30.25
C GLU A 96 4.18 1.44 29.43
N ASN A 97 3.94 0.94 28.22
CA ASN A 97 5.01 0.61 27.28
C ASN A 97 5.81 1.84 26.84
N VAL A 98 5.19 3.02 26.73
CA VAL A 98 5.91 4.28 26.45
C VAL A 98 6.88 4.64 27.59
N LYS A 99 6.44 4.51 28.84
CA LYS A 99 7.29 4.74 30.00
C LYS A 99 8.43 3.73 30.07
N GLU A 100 8.14 2.47 29.81
CA GLU A 100 9.13 1.41 29.83
C GLU A 100 10.17 1.58 28.70
N ALA A 101 9.74 1.95 27.49
CA ALA A 101 10.63 2.28 26.38
C ALA A 101 11.58 3.44 26.75
N THR A 102 11.04 4.48 27.38
CA THR A 102 11.84 5.64 27.87
C THR A 102 12.87 5.22 28.91
N ARG A 103 12.47 4.35 29.86
CA ARG A 103 13.35 3.83 30.91
C ARG A 103 14.48 2.98 30.32
N LEU A 104 14.15 2.06 29.41
CA LEU A 104 15.12 1.20 28.72
C LEU A 104 16.11 2.03 27.90
N ASN A 105 15.66 3.07 27.20
CA ASN A 105 16.53 3.96 26.43
C ASN A 105 17.51 4.73 27.33
N THR A 106 17.02 5.22 28.47
CA THR A 106 17.85 5.92 29.46
C THR A 106 18.96 5.01 29.98
N LEU A 107 18.61 3.75 30.31
CA LEU A 107 19.58 2.75 30.75
C LEU A 107 20.55 2.35 29.65
N GLY A 108 20.07 2.17 28.41
CA GLY A 108 20.92 1.83 27.26
C GLY A 108 21.93 2.93 26.96
N THR A 109 21.51 4.19 27.04
CA THR A 109 22.38 5.36 26.89
C THR A 109 23.46 5.40 27.97
N GLN A 110 23.09 5.11 29.23
CA GLN A 110 24.08 5.05 30.32
C GLN A 110 25.06 3.89 30.12
N ALA A 111 24.57 2.70 29.77
CA ALA A 111 25.41 1.53 29.49
C ALA A 111 26.40 1.80 28.34
N HIS A 112 25.94 2.50 27.29
CA HIS A 112 26.80 2.93 26.19
C HIS A 112 27.90 3.89 26.67
N LYS A 113 27.55 4.90 27.48
CA LYS A 113 28.53 5.84 28.08
C LYS A 113 29.55 5.13 28.97
N ASP A 114 29.13 4.07 29.66
CA ASP A 114 29.98 3.24 30.52
C ASP A 114 30.83 2.21 29.73
N GLY A 115 30.75 2.18 28.40
CA GLY A 115 31.46 1.23 27.55
C GLY A 115 30.89 -0.19 27.56
N LYS A 116 29.70 -0.39 28.13
CA LYS A 116 28.98 -1.68 28.20
C LYS A 116 28.10 -1.87 26.98
N PHE A 117 28.72 -2.03 25.81
CA PHE A 117 28.01 -2.03 24.52
C PHE A 117 27.00 -3.17 24.37
N PHE A 118 27.31 -4.37 24.88
CA PHE A 118 26.37 -5.49 24.85
C PHE A 118 25.10 -5.22 25.66
N ASP A 119 25.24 -4.62 26.84
CA ASP A 119 24.11 -4.22 27.69
C ASP A 119 23.29 -3.12 27.02
N ALA A 120 23.96 -2.15 26.39
CA ALA A 120 23.32 -1.06 25.65
C ALA A 120 22.46 -1.61 24.50
N ILE A 121 23.02 -2.49 23.66
CA ILE A 121 22.30 -3.14 22.55
C ILE A 121 21.08 -3.88 23.08
N ALA A 122 21.24 -4.70 24.13
CA ALA A 122 20.14 -5.45 24.71
C ALA A 122 19.01 -4.56 25.23
N LEU A 123 19.35 -3.41 25.82
CA LEU A 123 18.38 -2.43 26.32
C LEU A 123 17.64 -1.71 25.19
N PHE A 124 18.34 -1.29 24.14
CA PHE A 124 17.70 -0.68 22.96
C PHE A 124 16.81 -1.66 22.21
N THR A 125 17.25 -2.91 22.01
CA THR A 125 16.43 -3.94 21.37
C THR A 125 15.15 -4.21 22.16
N LYS A 126 15.21 -4.21 23.49
CA LYS A 126 14.00 -4.34 24.34
C LYS A 126 13.05 -3.15 24.16
N ALA A 127 13.56 -1.93 24.00
CA ALA A 127 12.73 -0.75 23.77
C ALA A 127 12.02 -0.80 22.40
N THR A 128 12.70 -1.30 21.36
CA THR A 128 12.16 -1.32 19.98
C THR A 128 11.03 -2.33 19.76
N VAL A 129 10.97 -3.40 20.57
CA VAL A 129 9.95 -4.45 20.43
C VAL A 129 8.66 -4.16 21.22
N LEU A 130 8.59 -3.07 21.99
CA LEU A 130 7.39 -2.69 22.73
C LEU A 130 6.29 -2.20 21.76
N LEU A 131 5.12 -2.83 21.85
CA LEU A 131 3.93 -2.49 21.06
C LEU A 131 3.23 -1.25 21.63
N GLY A 132 2.52 -0.50 20.78
CA GLY A 132 1.78 0.69 21.19
C GLY A 132 2.65 1.90 21.55
N VAL A 133 3.84 2.00 20.95
CA VAL A 133 4.77 3.14 21.03
C VAL A 133 4.93 3.69 19.60
N LEU A 134 4.58 4.97 19.39
CA LEU A 134 4.60 5.59 18.06
C LEU A 134 6.02 5.71 17.50
N ASP A 135 6.14 5.72 16.18
CA ASP A 135 7.46 5.84 15.51
C ASP A 135 8.17 7.16 15.84
N ARG A 136 7.44 8.25 16.08
CA ARG A 136 8.03 9.51 16.56
C ARG A 136 8.67 9.40 17.96
N ASP A 137 8.09 8.57 18.82
CA ASP A 137 8.62 8.29 20.16
C ASP A 137 9.79 7.29 20.04
N ARG A 138 9.77 6.45 19.00
CA ARG A 138 10.88 5.57 18.63
C ARG A 138 12.06 6.28 17.97
N ALA A 139 11.83 7.44 17.37
CA ALA A 139 12.88 8.22 16.70
C ALA A 139 13.96 8.73 17.68
N VAL A 140 13.68 8.76 18.99
CA VAL A 140 14.67 9.06 20.04
C VAL A 140 15.62 7.87 20.30
N PHE A 141 15.39 6.72 19.66
CA PHE A 141 16.16 5.48 19.81
C PHE A 141 17.15 5.22 18.66
N TYR A 142 17.20 6.10 17.65
CA TYR A 142 18.18 6.09 16.55
C TYR A 142 19.09 7.32 16.65
#